data_AF-A0A8T4AAC8-F1
#
_entry.id   AF-A0A8T4AAC8-F1
#
_cell.length_a   1.000
_cell.length_b   1.000
_cell.length_c   1.000
_cell.angle_alpha   90.00
_cell.angle_beta   90.00
_cell.angle_gamma   90.00
#
_symmetry.space_group_name_H-M   'P 1'
#
loop_
_entity.id
_entity.type
_entity.pdbx_description
1 polymer ?
#
loop_
_entity_poly.entity_id
_entity_poly.type
_entity_poly.pdbx_seq_one_letter_code
_entity_poly.pdbx_strand_id
1 'polypeptide(L)' 'KNKLWVREGDLVIVAPWEFSGNEKGDVILKYKRNQFEHLRERGVLKKLDEFEEL' A
#
# COMPACT_ATOMS: atom_id res chain seq x y z
N LYS A 1 -13.25 -12.92 12.42
CA LYS A 1 -13.02 -11.87 11.40
C LYS A 1 -11.51 -11.71 11.27
N ASN A 2 -10.90 -12.14 10.16
CA ASN A 2 -9.44 -12.14 10.02
C ASN A 2 -8.93 -10.70 10.03
N LYS A 3 -8.17 -10.32 11.06
CA LYS A 3 -7.47 -9.03 11.11
C LYS A 3 -6.27 -9.15 10.17
N LEU A 4 -6.23 -8.34 9.13
CA LEU A 4 -5.04 -8.23 8.27
C LEU A 4 -3.94 -7.57 9.13
N TRP A 5 -2.85 -8.30 9.38
CA TRP A 5 -1.74 -7.76 10.16
C TRP A 5 -0.79 -6.99 9.26
N VAL A 6 -0.64 -5.70 9.54
CA VAL A 6 0.20 -4.77 8.79
C VAL A 6 1.37 -4.35 9.68
N ARG A 7 2.56 -4.23 9.09
CA ARG A 7 3.79 -3.72 9.72
C ARG A 7 4.35 -2.59 8.86
N GLU A 8 5.25 -1.80 9.43
CA GLU A 8 5.99 -0.78 8.68
C GLU A 8 6.76 -1.42 7.51
N GLY A 9 6.74 -0.75 6.35
CA GLY A 9 7.33 -1.25 5.10
C GLY A 9 6.45 -2.20 4.29
N ASP A 10 5.25 -2.58 4.77
CA ASP A 10 4.29 -3.32 3.96
C ASP A 10 3.57 -2.39 2.97
N LEU A 11 3.54 -2.78 1.69
CA LEU A 11 2.70 -2.10 0.71
C LEU A 11 1.25 -2.59 0.79
N VAL A 12 0.33 -1.66 0.99
CA VAL A 12 -1.11 -1.93 1.08
C VAL A 12 -1.93 -1.02 0.18
N ILE A 13 -3.08 -1.53 -0.27
CA ILE A 13 -4.13 -0.74 -0.91
C ILE A 13 -5.15 -0.36 0.15
N VAL A 14 -5.39 0.93 0.28
CA VAL A 14 -6.39 1.51 1.18
C VAL A 14 -7.54 2.07 0.36
N ALA A 15 -8.77 1.69 0.72
CA ALA A 15 -9.96 2.41 0.27
C ALA A 15 -10.24 3.55 1.25
N PRO A 16 -10.11 4.82 0.81
CA PRO A 16 -10.46 5.95 1.65
C PRO A 16 -11.96 5.93 1.98
N TRP A 17 -12.32 6.32 3.21
CA TRP A 17 -13.73 6.45 3.59
C TRP A 17 -14.39 7.66 2.94
N GLU A 18 -15.70 7.57 2.68
CA GLU A 18 -16.46 8.66 2.06
C GLU A 18 -16.42 9.97 2.86
N PHE A 19 -16.42 9.89 4.20
CA PHE A 19 -16.51 11.07 5.08
C PHE A 19 -15.20 11.48 5.77
N SER A 20 -14.07 10.83 5.47
CA SER A 20 -12.76 11.19 6.04
C SER A 20 -11.60 10.63 5.20
N GLY A 21 -11.77 10.54 3.88
CA GLY A 21 -10.88 9.78 3.00
C GLY A 21 -9.41 10.21 2.99
N ASN A 22 -9.12 11.45 3.39
CA ASN A 22 -7.75 11.96 3.51
C ASN A 22 -7.05 11.48 4.80
N GLU A 23 -7.80 11.06 5.82
CA GLU A 23 -7.25 10.66 7.13
C GLU A 23 -7.49 9.19 7.47
N LYS A 24 -8.61 8.61 7.00
CA LYS A 24 -9.06 7.27 7.36
C LYS A 24 -9.49 6.48 6.13
N GLY A 25 -9.24 5.18 6.19
CA GLY A 25 -9.63 4.23 5.18
C GLY A 25 -9.50 2.80 5.65
N ASP A 26 -10.09 1.87 4.89
CA ASP A 26 -9.99 0.44 5.12
C ASP A 26 -8.89 -0.17 4.24
N VAL A 27 -8.07 -1.04 4.83
CA VAL A 27 -7.09 -1.82 4.08
C VAL A 27 -7.79 -2.96 3.35
N ILE A 28 -7.80 -2.92 2.03
CA ILE A 28 -8.45 -3.94 1.18
C ILE A 28 -7.46 -5.07 0.85
N LEU A 29 -6.22 -4.71 0.52
CA LEU A 29 -5.22 -5.66 0.04
C LEU A 29 -3.85 -5.33 0.61
N LYS A 30 -3.11 -6.38 0.96
CA LYS A 30 -1.68 -6.31 1.27
C LYS A 30 -0.90 -7.04 0.19
N TYR A 31 0.03 -6.33 -0.45
CA TYR A 31 0.92 -6.94 -1.41
C TYR A 31 1.99 -7.77 -0.69
N LYS A 32 2.34 -8.90 -1.31
CA LYS A 32 3.55 -9.64 -0.95
C LYS A 32 4.75 -9.01 -1.65
N ARG A 33 5.94 -9.19 -1.07
CA ARG A 33 7.17 -8.59 -1.59
C ARG A 33 7.49 -8.96 -3.05
N ASN A 34 7.18 -10.19 -3.46
CA ASN A 34 7.33 -10.62 -4.86
C ASN A 34 6.38 -9.92 -5.84
N GLN A 35 5.17 -9.57 -5.41
CA GLN A 35 4.22 -8.81 -6.24
C GLN A 35 4.65 -7.35 -6.36
N PHE A 36 5.31 -6.83 -5.33
CA PHE A 36 5.86 -5.47 -5.32
C PHE A 36 6.96 -5.30 -6.38
N GLU A 37 7.93 -6.23 -6.46
CA GLU A 37 9.03 -6.15 -7.43
C GLU A 37 8.49 -6.05 -8.87
N HIS A 38 7.51 -6.87 -9.21
CA HIS A 38 6.86 -6.84 -10.52
C HIS A 38 6.12 -5.51 -10.82
N LEU A 39 5.51 -4.91 -9.81
CA LEU A 39 4.84 -3.60 -9.94
C LEU A 39 5.85 -2.45 -10.05
N ARG A 40 7.02 -2.59 -9.40
CA ARG A 40 8.14 -1.67 -9.47
C ARG A 40 8.77 -1.68 -10.86
N GLU A 41 9.07 -2.86 -11.41
CA GLU A 41 9.63 -3.03 -12.77
C GLU A 41 8.71 -2.45 -13.86
N ARG A 42 7.39 -2.51 -13.64
CA ARG A 42 6.41 -1.91 -14.56
C ARG A 42 6.28 -0.39 -14.45
N GLY A 43 6.96 0.24 -13.49
CA GLY A 43 6.91 1.68 -13.28
C GLY A 43 5.53 2.18 -12.84
N VAL A 44 4.71 1.33 -12.21
CA VAL A 44 3.38 1.69 -11.69
C VAL A 44 3.50 2.38 -10.34
N LEU A 45 4.54 2.04 -9.57
CA LEU A 45 4.77 2.52 -8.20
C LEU A 45 5.78 3.69 -8.14
N LYS A 46 5.81 4.58 -9.15
CA LYS A 46 6.78 5.68 -9.22
C LYS A 46 6.83 6.54 -7.94
N LYS A 47 5.68 6.78 -7.31
CA LYS A 47 5.58 7.56 -6.06
C LYS A 47 6.18 6.87 -4.84
N LEU A 48 6.36 5.55 -4.87
CA LEU A 48 6.97 4.81 -3.76
C LEU A 48 8.49 4.85 -3.81
N ASP A 49 9.08 4.94 -4.99
CA ASP A 49 10.53 5.09 -5.15
C ASP A 49 11.02 6.37 -4.45
N GLU A 50 10.27 7.47 -4.64
CA GLU A 50 10.52 8.77 -3.97
C GLU A 50 10.46 8.69 -2.43
N PHE A 51 9.77 7.70 -1.87
CA PHE A 51 9.58 7.53 -0.43
C PHE A 51 10.65 6.62 0.21
N GLU A 52 11.31 5.76 -0.58
CA GLU A 52 12.39 4.88 -0.13
C GLU A 52 13.77 5.57 -0.18
N GLU A 53 13.91 6.63 -0.97
CA GLU A 53 15.13 7.45 -1.08
C GLU A 53 15.31 8.49 0.04
N LEU A 54 14.37 8.58 1.00
CA LEU A 54 14.42 9.41 2.20
C LEU A 54 14.84 8.60 3.44
#